data_AF-A0A2V1C4S5-F1
#
_entry.id   AF-A0A2V1C4S5-F1
#
_cell.length_a   1.000
_cell.length_b   1.000
_cell.length_c   1.000
_cell.angle_alpha   90.00
_cell.angle_beta   90.00
_cell.angle_gamma   90.00
#
_symmetry.space_group_name_H-M   'P 1'
#
loop_
_entity.id
_entity.type
_entity.pdbx_description
1 polymer ?
#
loop_
_entity_poly.entity_id
_entity_poly.type
_entity_poly.pdbx_seq_one_letter_code
_entity_poly.pdbx_strand_id
1 'polypeptide(L)'
;MDSHDSFPQFNHFPLEIRRLIWKSCLPRRIAEEDFPFTLLDGKDGRQACWPVRTLLQNARVPLLAMVCREARAMVFEWGGHQVSQDTTSLDSIWLQSTIDRACHLNWTRRRDEEYYSINNCDDSELENCVVIMVIYRAHHVYDMRASFVGELPFPFDLRKLMDSMSLAPTDTDLLGSEYMASTIPSIHLDPYRSGNRPSISLFGLQGDAPVQTVNFDDVAQLRQLYELFNSDPALREAEPHVEKLFDLILSPVFHKAVFSWQEKVRWLLQVTVWRQLQKGDDLETFGGTDLRSAWTPPLPEEQELMQMDQFMPNEEHPWWREHAERYIPQVVPQIMVRLCDNECYREERRSEMLGEVWFPNHMVCKVRKRVLGRIIPWAGELTPWDH
;
A
#
# COMPACT_ATOMS: atom_id res chain seq x y z
N MET A 1 -46.35 5.02 11.17
CA MET A 1 -44.94 5.00 10.72
C MET A 1 -44.88 3.97 9.62
N ASP A 2 -45.15 4.40 8.39
CA ASP A 2 -45.12 3.52 7.23
C ASP A 2 -43.65 3.19 6.91
N SER A 3 -43.35 1.89 6.97
CA SER A 3 -42.06 1.27 6.69
C SER A 3 -41.74 1.37 5.19
N HIS A 4 -41.40 2.58 4.73
CA HIS A 4 -40.95 2.81 3.35
C HIS A 4 -39.54 2.28 3.05
N ASP A 5 -38.83 1.74 4.06
CA ASP A 5 -37.46 1.24 3.91
C ASP A 5 -37.35 -0.29 3.70
N SER A 6 -38.46 -1.03 3.71
CA SER A 6 -38.42 -2.44 3.33
C SER A 6 -38.62 -2.56 1.82
N PHE A 7 -37.74 -3.30 1.13
CA PHE A 7 -37.96 -3.77 -0.24
C PHE A 7 -38.61 -5.16 -0.16
N PRO A 8 -39.94 -5.27 0.06
CA PRO A 8 -40.60 -6.55 0.35
C PRO A 8 -40.45 -7.57 -0.78
N GLN A 9 -40.21 -7.09 -2.01
CA GLN A 9 -39.97 -7.92 -3.18
C GLN A 9 -38.70 -8.77 -3.04
N PHE A 10 -37.72 -8.34 -2.24
CA PHE A 10 -36.50 -9.13 -2.01
C PHE A 10 -36.83 -10.53 -1.50
N ASN A 11 -37.74 -10.63 -0.54
CA ASN A 11 -38.14 -11.90 0.07
C ASN A 11 -38.92 -12.82 -0.88
N HIS A 12 -39.43 -12.28 -1.99
CA HIS A 12 -40.14 -13.06 -3.01
C HIS A 12 -39.19 -13.69 -4.04
N PHE A 13 -37.92 -13.30 -4.08
CA PHE A 13 -36.96 -13.92 -4.97
C PHE A 13 -36.59 -15.34 -4.49
N PRO A 14 -36.35 -16.28 -5.43
CA PRO A 14 -35.73 -17.57 -5.11
C PRO A 14 -34.42 -17.37 -4.33
N LEU A 15 -34.08 -18.37 -3.51
CA LEU A 15 -32.89 -18.31 -2.63
C LEU A 15 -31.61 -18.05 -3.44
N GLU A 16 -31.51 -18.63 -4.63
CA GLU A 16 -30.38 -18.49 -5.54
C GLU A 16 -30.17 -17.03 -5.94
N ILE A 17 -31.26 -16.33 -6.28
CA ILE A 17 -31.22 -14.92 -6.68
C ILE A 17 -30.87 -14.03 -5.50
N ARG A 18 -31.46 -14.27 -4.32
CA ARG A 18 -31.12 -13.52 -3.10
C ARG A 18 -29.64 -13.68 -2.73
N ARG A 19 -29.09 -14.90 -2.83
CA ARG A 19 -27.67 -15.16 -2.62
C ARG A 19 -26.78 -14.44 -3.63
N LEU A 20 -27.15 -14.39 -4.91
CA LEU A 20 -26.43 -13.62 -5.93
C LEU A 20 -26.45 -12.11 -5.65
N ILE A 21 -27.57 -11.58 -5.18
CA ILE A 21 -27.67 -10.19 -4.75
C ILE A 21 -26.72 -9.95 -3.58
N TRP A 22 -26.76 -10.79 -2.53
CA TRP A 22 -25.86 -10.63 -1.38
C TRP A 22 -24.39 -10.73 -1.76
N LYS A 23 -24.03 -11.67 -2.63
CA LYS A 23 -22.67 -11.79 -3.17
C LYS A 23 -22.25 -10.52 -3.91
N SER A 24 -23.16 -9.90 -4.66
CA SER A 24 -22.90 -8.65 -5.39
C SER A 24 -22.76 -7.45 -4.46
N CYS A 25 -23.31 -7.53 -3.25
CA CYS A 25 -23.19 -6.52 -2.21
C CYS A 25 -21.92 -6.65 -1.36
N LEU A 26 -21.14 -7.73 -1.49
CA LEU A 26 -19.91 -7.86 -0.71
C LEU A 26 -18.92 -6.74 -1.08
N PRO A 27 -18.31 -6.07 -0.09
CA PRO A 27 -17.33 -5.03 -0.36
C PRO A 27 -16.07 -5.63 -0.97
N ARG A 28 -15.47 -4.91 -1.93
CA ARG A 28 -14.17 -5.24 -2.51
C ARG A 28 -13.15 -4.30 -1.90
N ARG A 29 -12.41 -4.75 -0.89
CA ARG A 29 -11.58 -3.90 -0.05
C ARG A 29 -10.12 -3.98 -0.48
N ILE A 30 -9.34 -3.03 0.04
CA ILE A 30 -7.89 -3.20 0.16
C ILE A 30 -7.65 -3.78 1.55
N ALA A 31 -7.11 -4.99 1.64
CA ALA A 31 -6.79 -5.62 2.91
C ALA A 31 -5.42 -5.13 3.38
N GLU A 32 -5.37 -4.38 4.48
CA GLU A 32 -4.13 -3.81 5.00
C GLU A 32 -3.55 -4.67 6.10
N GLU A 33 -2.30 -5.10 5.95
CA GLU A 33 -1.65 -6.00 6.92
C GLU A 33 -1.06 -5.26 8.11
N ASP A 34 -0.69 -3.99 7.95
CA ASP A 34 0.00 -3.21 8.98
C ASP A 34 -0.55 -1.78 9.08
N PHE A 35 -0.11 -1.07 10.12
CA PHE A 35 -0.53 0.30 10.34
C PHE A 35 0.34 1.30 9.58
N PRO A 36 -0.28 2.29 8.89
CA PRO A 36 0.48 3.40 8.35
C PRO A 36 1.03 4.22 9.51
N PHE A 37 2.36 4.34 9.55
CA PHE A 37 3.03 5.16 10.55
C PHE A 37 2.73 6.65 10.32
N THR A 38 2.48 7.03 9.06
CA THR A 38 2.26 8.40 8.61
C THR A 38 1.16 8.45 7.56
N LEU A 39 0.24 9.42 7.66
CA LEU A 39 -0.87 9.57 6.71
C LEU A 39 -0.61 10.59 5.60
N LEU A 40 0.39 11.47 5.71
CA LEU A 40 0.58 12.57 4.74
C LEU A 40 2.03 12.84 4.34
N ASP A 41 2.91 13.12 5.29
CA ASP A 41 4.24 13.71 5.02
C ASP A 41 5.38 13.06 5.80
N GLY A 42 5.17 11.87 6.34
CA GLY A 42 6.26 11.10 6.96
C GLY A 42 6.73 11.58 8.35
N LYS A 43 6.40 12.81 8.79
CA LYS A 43 6.90 13.36 10.08
C LYS A 43 5.92 14.27 10.83
N ASP A 44 5.06 15.06 10.16
CA ASP A 44 4.34 16.17 10.81
C ASP A 44 2.81 16.00 10.85
N GLY A 45 2.30 14.79 10.58
CA GLY A 45 0.98 14.31 10.99
C GLY A 45 -0.13 15.37 10.99
N ARG A 46 -0.25 16.15 9.90
CA ARG A 46 -1.14 17.33 9.89
C ARG A 46 -2.61 16.97 9.72
N GLN A 47 -2.91 15.69 9.51
CA GLN A 47 -4.27 15.17 9.54
C GLN A 47 -4.67 14.87 10.97
N ALA A 48 -5.86 15.33 11.34
CA ALA A 48 -6.47 15.05 12.62
C ALA A 48 -6.80 13.56 12.81
N CYS A 49 -6.87 12.79 11.72
CA CYS A 49 -7.14 11.35 11.78
C CYS A 49 -5.97 10.59 12.40
N TRP A 50 -6.26 9.69 13.35
CA TRP A 50 -5.27 8.72 13.81
C TRP A 50 -5.30 7.45 12.94
N PRO A 51 -4.21 7.11 12.24
CA PRO A 51 -4.19 6.02 11.26
C PRO A 51 -4.63 4.64 11.79
N VAL A 52 -4.34 4.35 13.06
CA VAL A 52 -4.71 3.06 13.68
C VAL A 52 -6.22 2.85 13.67
N ARG A 53 -7.04 3.90 13.80
CA ARG A 53 -8.50 3.76 13.84
C ARG A 53 -9.09 3.37 12.49
N THR A 54 -8.67 4.04 11.41
CA THR A 54 -9.17 3.74 10.05
C THR A 54 -8.72 2.36 9.59
N LEU A 55 -7.51 1.97 9.97
CA LEU A 55 -7.00 0.62 9.76
C LEU A 55 -7.84 -0.43 10.50
N LEU A 56 -8.07 -0.26 11.80
CA LEU A 56 -8.90 -1.19 12.58
C LEU A 56 -10.35 -1.23 12.08
N GLN A 57 -10.86 -0.13 11.53
CA GLN A 57 -12.15 -0.09 10.86
C GLN A 57 -12.13 -0.96 9.59
N ASN A 58 -11.09 -0.85 8.78
CA ASN A 58 -10.92 -1.64 7.56
C ASN A 58 -10.71 -3.14 7.84
N ALA A 59 -10.04 -3.49 8.94
CA ALA A 59 -9.76 -4.87 9.34
C ALA A 59 -10.96 -5.63 9.93
N ARG A 60 -12.11 -4.97 10.17
CA ARG A 60 -13.31 -5.60 10.74
C ARG A 60 -14.11 -6.42 9.72
N VAL A 61 -14.98 -7.28 10.25
CA VAL A 61 -16.04 -7.93 9.48
C VAL A 61 -16.92 -6.85 8.81
N PRO A 62 -17.23 -6.98 7.50
CA PRO A 62 -18.09 -6.05 6.77
C PRO A 62 -19.42 -5.78 7.47
N LEU A 63 -19.89 -4.53 7.42
CA LEU A 63 -21.18 -4.12 7.97
C LEU A 63 -22.35 -4.91 7.36
N LEU A 64 -22.19 -5.42 6.14
CA LEU A 64 -23.15 -6.32 5.49
C LEU A 64 -23.54 -7.53 6.36
N ALA A 65 -22.63 -8.02 7.22
CA ALA A 65 -22.91 -9.14 8.14
C ALA A 65 -23.95 -8.80 9.23
N MET A 66 -24.24 -7.52 9.44
CA MET A 66 -25.19 -7.03 10.43
C MET A 66 -26.61 -6.89 9.87
N VAL A 67 -26.79 -6.93 8.55
CA VAL A 67 -28.09 -6.69 7.90
C VAL A 67 -29.11 -7.80 8.21
N CYS A 68 -28.77 -9.05 7.92
CA CYS A 68 -29.62 -10.21 8.20
C CYS A 68 -28.81 -11.51 8.25
N ARG A 69 -29.45 -12.63 8.62
CA ARG A 69 -28.79 -13.94 8.70
C ARG A 69 -28.23 -14.42 7.35
N GLU A 70 -28.94 -14.15 6.26
CA GLU A 70 -28.52 -14.56 4.91
C GLU A 70 -27.28 -13.78 4.44
N ALA A 71 -27.31 -12.46 4.60
CA ALA A 71 -26.17 -11.59 4.31
C ALA A 71 -24.94 -11.97 5.16
N ARG A 72 -25.15 -12.25 6.45
CA ARG A 72 -24.10 -12.74 7.35
C ARG A 72 -23.49 -14.05 6.85
N ALA A 73 -24.31 -15.04 6.52
CA ALA A 73 -23.82 -16.31 5.99
C ALA A 73 -22.97 -16.09 4.72
N MET A 74 -23.39 -15.19 3.83
CA MET A 74 -22.62 -14.81 2.65
C MET A 74 -21.27 -14.18 2.99
N VAL A 75 -21.21 -13.27 3.97
CA VAL A 75 -19.94 -12.66 4.41
C VAL A 75 -18.97 -13.71 4.93
N PHE A 76 -19.41 -14.61 5.81
CA PHE A 76 -18.55 -15.67 6.37
C PHE A 76 -18.24 -16.81 5.39
N GLU A 77 -19.02 -16.97 4.33
CA GLU A 77 -18.72 -17.90 3.24
C GLU A 77 -17.57 -17.38 2.36
N TRP A 78 -17.42 -16.07 2.23
CA TRP A 78 -16.48 -15.41 1.33
C TRP A 78 -15.28 -14.76 2.03
N GLY A 79 -15.23 -14.80 3.36
CA GLY A 79 -14.19 -14.14 4.13
C GLY A 79 -13.96 -14.76 5.48
N GLY A 80 -12.84 -14.37 6.09
CA GLY A 80 -12.46 -14.81 7.41
C GLY A 80 -11.38 -13.95 8.01
N HIS A 81 -11.18 -14.10 9.32
CA HIS A 81 -10.04 -13.50 10.00
C HIS A 81 -8.77 -14.28 9.70
N GLN A 82 -7.76 -13.58 9.19
CA GLN A 82 -6.40 -14.08 9.01
C GLN A 82 -5.56 -13.57 10.18
N VAL A 83 -4.93 -14.49 10.89
CA VAL A 83 -4.02 -14.15 12.00
C VAL A 83 -2.64 -13.91 11.43
N SER A 84 -2.05 -12.74 11.71
CA SER A 84 -0.68 -12.50 11.32
C SER A 84 0.29 -13.31 12.17
N GLN A 85 1.36 -13.79 11.54
CA GLN A 85 2.49 -14.41 12.22
C GLN A 85 3.64 -13.42 12.46
N ASP A 86 3.50 -12.19 11.96
CA ASP A 86 4.51 -11.14 12.05
C ASP A 86 4.17 -10.11 13.13
N THR A 87 5.20 -9.73 13.89
CA THR A 87 5.16 -8.71 14.95
C THR A 87 4.90 -7.29 14.47
N THR A 88 5.12 -7.02 13.17
CA THR A 88 4.93 -5.68 12.60
C THR A 88 3.58 -5.47 11.91
N SER A 89 2.78 -6.53 11.80
CA SER A 89 1.43 -6.53 11.24
C SER A 89 0.37 -6.52 12.35
N LEU A 90 -0.89 -6.30 11.97
CA LEU A 90 -2.03 -6.50 12.86
C LEU A 90 -2.17 -7.96 13.27
N ASP A 91 -2.51 -8.21 14.53
CA ASP A 91 -2.78 -9.57 15.04
C ASP A 91 -3.80 -10.33 14.19
N SER A 92 -4.82 -9.62 13.68
CA SER A 92 -5.86 -10.21 12.86
C SER A 92 -6.50 -9.21 11.92
N ILE A 93 -6.71 -9.62 10.67
CA ILE A 93 -7.41 -8.84 9.64
C ILE A 93 -8.53 -9.67 9.02
N TRP A 94 -9.68 -9.05 8.74
CA TRP A 94 -10.70 -9.68 7.91
C TRP A 94 -10.29 -9.62 6.44
N LEU A 95 -10.26 -10.76 5.76
CA LEU A 95 -9.83 -10.88 4.36
C LEU A 95 -10.84 -11.69 3.55
N GLN A 96 -11.11 -11.24 2.32
CA GLN A 96 -11.96 -11.91 1.34
C GLN A 96 -11.16 -12.17 0.07
N SER A 97 -10.26 -13.15 0.11
CA SER A 97 -9.21 -13.39 -0.91
C SER A 97 -9.71 -13.38 -2.34
N THR A 98 -10.89 -13.96 -2.58
CA THR A 98 -11.45 -14.09 -3.94
C THR A 98 -11.99 -12.78 -4.53
N ILE A 99 -12.25 -11.73 -3.72
CA ILE A 99 -12.89 -10.49 -4.18
C ILE A 99 -12.21 -9.20 -3.73
N ASP A 100 -11.44 -9.24 -2.65
CA ASP A 100 -10.64 -8.10 -2.22
C ASP A 100 -9.59 -7.78 -3.31
N ARG A 101 -9.31 -6.49 -3.52
CA ARG A 101 -8.57 -6.03 -4.70
C ARG A 101 -7.07 -6.22 -4.57
N ALA A 102 -6.55 -6.05 -3.35
CA ALA A 102 -5.13 -6.17 -3.04
C ALA A 102 -4.89 -6.36 -1.55
N CYS A 103 -3.78 -7.01 -1.23
CA CYS A 103 -3.15 -7.05 0.08
C CYS A 103 -2.11 -5.92 0.14
N HIS A 104 -2.23 -5.01 1.11
CA HIS A 104 -1.48 -3.77 1.16
C HIS A 104 -0.57 -3.69 2.38
N LEU A 105 0.66 -3.25 2.11
CA LEU A 105 1.67 -2.89 3.10
C LEU A 105 1.86 -1.38 3.13
N ASN A 106 1.56 -0.78 4.28
CA ASN A 106 1.69 0.64 4.58
C ASN A 106 3.13 1.07 4.94
N TRP A 107 4.13 0.23 4.68
CA TRP A 107 5.51 0.53 5.04
C TRP A 107 6.11 1.59 4.16
N THR A 108 6.76 2.52 4.84
CA THR A 108 7.61 3.51 4.22
C THR A 108 9.01 2.91 4.05
N ARG A 109 9.77 3.40 3.07
CA ARG A 109 11.18 3.02 2.93
C ARG A 109 12.00 3.32 4.19
N ARG A 110 11.66 4.39 4.90
CA ARG A 110 12.30 4.72 6.18
C ARG A 110 12.05 3.65 7.24
N ARG A 111 10.81 3.16 7.36
CA ARG A 111 10.46 2.09 8.31
C ARG A 111 11.22 0.81 7.98
N ASP A 112 11.31 0.50 6.69
CA ASP A 112 12.09 -0.62 6.18
C ASP A 112 13.58 -0.52 6.57
N GLU A 113 14.18 0.65 6.39
CA GLU A 113 15.56 0.95 6.80
C GLU A 113 15.77 0.85 8.32
N GLU A 114 14.84 1.35 9.13
CA GLU A 114 14.91 1.35 10.59
C GLU A 114 14.81 -0.07 11.20
N TYR A 115 13.99 -0.95 10.62
CA TYR A 115 13.73 -2.28 11.19
C TYR A 115 14.58 -3.40 10.58
N TYR A 116 14.83 -3.36 9.27
CA TYR A 116 15.48 -4.45 8.54
C TYR A 116 16.78 -4.04 7.86
N SER A 117 17.05 -2.73 7.72
CA SER A 117 18.28 -2.25 7.07
C SER A 117 18.52 -2.90 5.70
N ILE A 118 17.47 -3.12 4.90
CA ILE A 118 17.53 -3.88 3.64
C ILE A 118 18.57 -3.37 2.64
N ASN A 119 18.95 -2.09 2.73
CA ASN A 119 20.07 -1.54 1.94
C ASN A 119 21.45 -2.17 2.28
N ASN A 120 21.56 -2.92 3.39
CA ASN A 120 22.77 -3.61 3.85
C ASN A 120 22.60 -5.14 3.96
N CYS A 121 21.44 -5.67 3.58
CA CYS A 121 21.17 -7.10 3.67
C CYS A 121 21.97 -7.86 2.60
N ASP A 122 22.60 -8.96 3.01
CA ASP A 122 23.11 -9.95 2.06
C ASP A 122 21.94 -10.70 1.40
N ASP A 123 22.23 -11.46 0.34
CA ASP A 123 21.20 -12.20 -0.40
C ASP A 123 20.36 -13.15 0.49
N SER A 124 20.90 -13.60 1.64
CA SER A 124 20.19 -14.50 2.56
C SER A 124 19.20 -13.78 3.49
N GLU A 125 19.40 -12.48 3.73
CA GLU A 125 18.47 -11.65 4.51
C GLU A 125 17.32 -11.10 3.65
N LEU A 126 17.48 -11.08 2.32
CA LEU A 126 16.43 -10.64 1.38
C LEU A 126 15.21 -11.59 1.37
N GLU A 127 15.42 -12.88 1.62
CA GLU A 127 14.34 -13.87 1.78
C GLU A 127 13.43 -13.56 2.98
N ASN A 128 13.93 -12.81 3.96
CA ASN A 128 13.20 -12.37 5.15
C ASN A 128 12.72 -10.91 5.09
N CYS A 129 12.89 -10.25 3.95
CA CYS A 129 12.38 -8.90 3.74
C CYS A 129 10.84 -8.88 3.77
N VAL A 130 10.25 -7.92 4.49
CA VAL A 130 8.80 -7.77 4.60
C VAL A 130 8.12 -7.68 3.23
N VAL A 131 8.79 -7.08 2.25
CA VAL A 131 8.25 -6.88 0.90
C VAL A 131 8.10 -8.23 0.22
N ILE A 132 9.13 -9.07 0.26
CA ILE A 132 9.09 -10.42 -0.29
C ILE A 132 8.03 -11.25 0.44
N MET A 133 7.95 -11.14 1.76
CA MET A 133 6.93 -11.83 2.56
C MET A 133 5.50 -11.43 2.18
N VAL A 134 5.22 -10.13 1.98
CA VAL A 134 3.90 -9.64 1.55
C VAL A 134 3.61 -10.04 0.11
N ILE A 135 4.58 -9.97 -0.80
CA ILE A 135 4.42 -10.48 -2.17
C ILE A 135 4.06 -11.97 -2.13
N TYR A 136 4.80 -12.76 -1.33
CA TYR A 136 4.55 -14.19 -1.18
C TYR A 136 3.16 -14.46 -0.63
N ARG A 137 2.75 -13.79 0.45
CA ARG A 137 1.41 -13.95 1.03
C ARG A 137 0.32 -13.55 0.05
N ALA A 138 0.43 -12.37 -0.55
CA ALA A 138 -0.53 -11.89 -1.53
C ALA A 138 -0.68 -12.91 -2.66
N HIS A 139 0.41 -13.35 -3.28
CA HIS A 139 0.37 -14.19 -4.47
C HIS A 139 0.08 -15.67 -4.17
N HIS A 140 0.80 -16.27 -3.22
CA HIS A 140 0.77 -17.72 -2.98
C HIS A 140 -0.22 -18.17 -1.90
N VAL A 141 -0.56 -17.29 -0.94
CA VAL A 141 -1.48 -17.63 0.14
C VAL A 141 -2.88 -17.12 -0.15
N TYR A 142 -2.99 -15.88 -0.64
CA TYR A 142 -4.28 -15.23 -0.82
C TYR A 142 -4.75 -15.16 -2.28
N ASP A 143 -3.90 -15.44 -3.28
CA ASP A 143 -4.23 -15.26 -4.70
C ASP A 143 -4.74 -13.83 -5.01
N MET A 144 -4.05 -12.84 -4.44
CA MET A 144 -4.35 -11.41 -4.48
C MET A 144 -3.17 -10.63 -5.07
N ARG A 145 -3.46 -9.41 -5.53
CA ARG A 145 -2.42 -8.45 -5.89
C ARG A 145 -1.70 -7.94 -4.63
N ALA A 146 -0.39 -7.80 -4.71
CA ALA A 146 0.37 -7.07 -3.71
C ALA A 146 0.26 -5.56 -3.96
N SER A 147 0.20 -4.77 -2.90
CA SER A 147 0.14 -3.31 -2.95
C SER A 147 1.07 -2.74 -1.88
N PHE A 148 1.77 -1.67 -2.24
CA PHE A 148 2.77 -1.03 -1.39
C PHE A 148 2.60 0.48 -1.46
N VAL A 149 3.09 1.16 -0.43
CA VAL A 149 3.33 2.60 -0.49
C VAL A 149 4.38 2.89 -1.56
N GLY A 150 4.11 3.88 -2.43
CA GLY A 150 4.98 4.18 -3.58
C GLY A 150 6.41 4.59 -3.22
N GLU A 151 6.67 5.11 -2.02
CA GLU A 151 8.02 5.47 -1.61
C GLU A 151 8.92 4.25 -1.31
N LEU A 152 8.32 3.09 -1.07
CA LEU A 152 9.02 1.86 -0.71
C LEU A 152 9.99 1.40 -1.81
N PRO A 153 9.56 1.19 -3.08
CA PRO A 153 10.47 0.80 -4.14
C PRO A 153 11.40 1.94 -4.60
N PHE A 154 10.92 3.19 -4.62
CA PHE A 154 11.72 4.34 -5.02
C PHE A 154 11.23 5.63 -4.33
N PRO A 155 12.13 6.52 -3.85
CA PRO A 155 11.74 7.73 -3.16
C PRO A 155 10.76 8.59 -3.99
N PHE A 156 9.66 8.99 -3.36
CA PHE A 156 8.67 9.89 -3.92
C PHE A 156 8.36 11.00 -2.91
N ASP A 157 8.91 12.19 -3.12
CA ASP A 157 8.81 13.29 -2.15
C ASP A 157 7.65 14.22 -2.49
N LEU A 158 6.50 13.95 -1.88
CA LEU A 158 5.31 14.79 -2.01
C LEU A 158 5.46 16.16 -1.37
N ARG A 159 6.22 16.27 -0.28
CA ARG A 159 6.46 17.54 0.40
C ARG A 159 7.22 18.49 -0.52
N LYS A 160 8.27 18.02 -1.17
CA LYS A 160 9.02 18.82 -2.16
C LYS A 160 8.13 19.28 -3.31
N LEU A 161 7.20 18.44 -3.78
CA LEU A 161 6.23 18.84 -4.80
C LEU A 161 5.28 19.93 -4.28
N MET A 162 4.75 19.77 -3.06
CA MET A 162 3.88 20.77 -2.43
C MET A 162 4.60 22.11 -2.21
N ASP A 163 5.84 22.07 -1.71
CA ASP A 163 6.65 23.27 -1.45
C ASP A 163 7.00 23.98 -2.76
N SER A 164 7.23 23.26 -3.86
CA SER A 164 7.49 23.85 -5.18
C SER A 164 6.29 24.62 -5.76
N MET A 165 5.07 24.34 -5.30
CA MET A 165 3.88 25.11 -5.66
C MET A 165 3.67 26.35 -4.78
N SER A 166 4.36 26.42 -3.64
CA SER A 166 4.28 27.55 -2.73
C SER A 166 5.27 28.64 -3.18
N LEU A 167 4.78 29.80 -3.62
CA LEU A 167 5.62 30.94 -4.05
C LEU A 167 6.45 31.59 -2.92
N ALA A 168 6.46 31.01 -1.71
CA ALA A 168 7.25 31.49 -0.60
C ALA A 168 8.68 30.92 -0.69
N PRO A 169 9.73 31.74 -0.64
CA PRO A 169 11.10 31.23 -0.60
C PRO A 169 11.30 30.43 0.69
N THR A 170 11.60 29.14 0.54
CA THR A 170 12.03 28.30 1.64
C THR A 170 13.51 28.54 1.90
N ASP A 171 13.82 29.33 2.93
CA ASP A 171 15.13 29.33 3.60
C ASP A 171 15.29 27.97 4.29
N THR A 172 15.96 27.02 3.66
CA THR A 172 16.58 25.86 4.35
C THR A 172 17.74 25.32 3.53
N ASP A 173 18.87 26.04 3.58
CA ASP A 173 20.19 25.43 3.45
C ASP A 173 20.51 24.70 4.76
N LEU A 174 20.14 23.42 4.85
CA LEU A 174 20.79 22.48 5.77
C LEU A 174 21.01 21.13 5.06
N LEU A 175 22.29 20.81 4.91
CA LEU A 175 22.85 19.55 4.43
C LEU A 175 22.37 18.34 5.25
N GLY A 176 21.99 17.28 4.54
CA GLY A 176 22.28 15.90 4.95
C GLY A 176 21.16 15.11 5.64
N SER A 177 20.53 14.22 4.85
CA SER A 177 19.69 13.08 5.26
C SER A 177 18.28 13.38 5.82
N GLU A 178 17.35 12.49 5.47
CA GLU A 178 15.99 12.29 6.05
C GLU A 178 14.80 13.11 5.53
N TYR A 179 14.43 12.97 4.26
CA TYR A 179 13.10 13.39 3.79
C TYR A 179 12.50 12.35 2.84
N MET A 180 11.53 11.58 3.34
CA MET A 180 10.64 10.74 2.53
C MET A 180 9.22 10.85 3.09
N ALA A 181 8.27 11.13 2.20
CA ALA A 181 6.89 11.48 2.51
C ALA A 181 5.95 10.63 1.66
N SER A 182 5.35 9.60 2.25
CA SER A 182 4.16 8.93 1.70
C SER A 182 2.89 9.66 2.09
N THR A 183 2.00 9.81 1.11
CA THR A 183 0.69 10.43 1.32
C THR A 183 -0.42 9.41 1.11
N ILE A 184 -1.24 9.25 2.14
CA ILE A 184 -2.49 8.49 2.14
C ILE A 184 -3.58 9.42 2.68
N PRO A 185 -4.25 10.22 1.82
CA PRO A 185 -5.30 11.12 2.27
C PRO A 185 -6.40 10.36 3.04
N SER A 186 -6.58 10.70 4.31
CA SER A 186 -7.74 10.28 5.08
C SER A 186 -8.86 11.33 4.93
N ILE A 187 -9.89 10.97 4.18
CA ILE A 187 -11.13 11.74 4.05
C ILE A 187 -12.02 11.40 5.25
N HIS A 188 -12.27 12.40 6.08
CA HIS A 188 -13.27 12.29 7.13
C HIS A 188 -14.65 12.45 6.52
N LEU A 189 -15.61 11.63 6.94
CA LEU A 189 -17.03 11.87 6.68
C LEU A 189 -17.80 11.81 7.98
N ASP A 190 -18.83 12.63 8.10
CA ASP A 190 -19.91 12.36 9.05
C ASP A 190 -21.04 11.63 8.30
N PRO A 191 -21.14 10.30 8.43
CA PRO A 191 -22.20 9.52 7.75
C PRO A 191 -23.60 9.87 8.25
N TYR A 192 -23.74 10.55 9.40
CA TYR A 192 -25.03 10.90 10.00
C TYR A 192 -25.48 12.33 9.69
N ARG A 193 -24.55 13.31 9.57
CA ARG A 193 -24.90 14.68 9.15
C ARG A 193 -25.06 14.86 7.66
N SER A 194 -24.31 14.11 6.85
CA SER A 194 -24.19 14.44 5.43
C SER A 194 -25.46 14.17 4.62
N GLY A 195 -26.38 13.30 5.07
CA GLY A 195 -27.60 12.94 4.31
C GLY A 195 -27.34 12.36 2.90
N ASN A 196 -26.07 12.31 2.48
CA ASN A 196 -25.60 12.07 1.13
C ASN A 196 -25.24 10.59 1.00
N ARG A 197 -26.27 9.74 0.89
CA ARG A 197 -26.12 8.33 0.46
C ARG A 197 -25.28 8.14 -0.82
N PRO A 198 -25.31 9.03 -1.83
CA PRO A 198 -24.47 8.87 -3.02
C PRO A 198 -22.97 8.87 -2.70
N SER A 199 -22.55 9.61 -1.70
CA SER A 199 -21.14 9.77 -1.33
C SER A 199 -20.55 8.58 -0.58
N ILE A 200 -21.37 7.89 0.21
CA ILE A 200 -20.99 6.63 0.88
C ILE A 200 -20.65 5.55 -0.15
N SER A 201 -21.29 5.57 -1.32
CA SER A 201 -21.07 4.57 -2.39
C SER A 201 -19.63 4.51 -2.91
N LEU A 202 -18.85 5.60 -2.76
CA LEU A 202 -17.43 5.63 -3.10
C LEU A 202 -16.61 4.70 -2.19
N PHE A 203 -17.09 4.40 -0.98
CA PHE A 203 -16.45 3.55 0.01
C PHE A 203 -17.25 2.25 0.27
N GLY A 204 -17.89 1.71 -0.77
CA GLY A 204 -18.77 0.54 -0.66
C GLY A 204 -20.23 0.91 -0.42
N LEU A 205 -21.12 -0.07 -0.36
CA LEU A 205 -22.56 0.20 -0.30
C LEU A 205 -22.98 0.91 0.99
N GLN A 206 -22.25 0.66 2.09
CA GLN A 206 -22.55 1.22 3.41
C GLN A 206 -21.31 1.85 4.07
N GLY A 207 -20.27 2.18 3.29
CA GLY A 207 -18.97 2.57 3.86
C GLY A 207 -18.18 1.36 4.37
N ASP A 208 -18.55 0.16 3.93
CA ASP A 208 -17.97 -1.13 4.29
C ASP A 208 -16.70 -1.48 3.51
N ALA A 209 -16.25 -0.57 2.62
CA ALA A 209 -14.93 -0.56 2.01
C ALA A 209 -14.23 0.78 2.31
N PRO A 210 -13.83 1.02 3.57
CA PRO A 210 -13.35 2.32 4.05
C PRO A 210 -12.01 2.71 3.42
N VAL A 211 -11.28 1.79 2.81
CA VAL A 211 -10.07 2.13 2.04
C VAL A 211 -10.32 1.84 0.57
N GLN A 212 -10.02 2.85 -0.25
CA GLN A 212 -10.09 2.79 -1.70
C GLN A 212 -8.76 3.16 -2.31
N THR A 213 -8.46 2.57 -3.46
CA THR A 213 -7.40 3.02 -4.34
C THR A 213 -8.02 3.47 -5.66
N VAL A 214 -7.51 4.59 -6.18
CA VAL A 214 -7.94 5.22 -7.43
C VAL A 214 -6.72 5.38 -8.31
N ASN A 215 -6.81 5.05 -9.60
CA ASN A 215 -5.68 5.28 -10.50
C ASN A 215 -5.32 6.77 -10.49
N PHE A 216 -4.03 7.09 -10.47
CA PHE A 216 -3.58 8.48 -10.35
C PHE A 216 -4.05 9.37 -11.53
N ASP A 217 -4.38 8.76 -12.67
CA ASP A 217 -4.86 9.42 -13.88
C ASP A 217 -6.40 9.41 -14.01
N ASP A 218 -7.14 8.78 -13.09
CA ASP A 218 -8.60 8.86 -13.03
C ASP A 218 -9.04 10.16 -12.35
N VAL A 219 -8.86 11.26 -13.10
CA VAL A 219 -9.23 12.61 -12.68
C VAL A 219 -10.71 12.71 -12.32
N ALA A 220 -11.59 11.93 -12.97
CA ALA A 220 -13.01 11.97 -12.71
C ALA A 220 -13.34 11.41 -11.31
N GLN A 221 -12.80 10.25 -10.96
CA GLN A 221 -13.00 9.65 -9.64
C GLN A 221 -12.31 10.46 -8.53
N LEU A 222 -11.11 10.98 -8.78
CA LEU A 222 -10.42 11.87 -7.83
C LEU A 222 -11.20 13.16 -7.57
N ARG A 223 -11.85 13.73 -8.59
CA ARG A 223 -12.74 14.90 -8.41
C ARG A 223 -13.97 14.58 -7.57
N GLN A 224 -14.59 13.42 -7.74
CA GLN A 224 -15.73 13.01 -6.91
C GLN A 224 -15.33 12.90 -5.43
N LEU A 225 -14.13 12.39 -5.14
CA LEU A 225 -13.60 12.34 -3.78
C LEU A 225 -13.29 13.72 -3.21
N TYR A 226 -12.79 14.64 -4.05
CA TYR A 226 -12.54 16.02 -3.64
C TYR A 226 -13.84 16.80 -3.41
N GLU A 227 -14.86 16.60 -4.25
CA GLU A 227 -16.21 17.14 -4.06
C GLU A 227 -16.83 16.64 -2.76
N LEU A 228 -16.62 15.36 -2.45
CA LEU A 228 -17.05 14.77 -1.20
C LEU A 228 -16.35 15.44 0.01
N PHE A 229 -15.04 15.63 -0.04
CA PHE A 229 -14.31 16.40 0.99
C PHE A 229 -14.87 17.83 1.14
N ASN A 230 -15.15 18.51 0.01
CA ASN A 230 -15.70 19.87 0.01
C ASN A 230 -17.15 19.97 0.47
N SER A 231 -17.88 18.85 0.55
CA SER A 231 -19.28 18.83 0.98
C SER A 231 -19.47 19.08 2.48
N ASP A 232 -18.41 18.96 3.29
CA ASP A 232 -18.40 19.28 4.73
C ASP A 232 -17.56 20.55 5.01
N PRO A 233 -18.20 21.72 5.22
CA PRO A 233 -17.48 22.96 5.48
C PRO A 233 -16.63 22.92 6.76
N ALA A 234 -17.06 22.20 7.80
CA ALA A 234 -16.33 22.12 9.06
C ALA A 234 -15.04 21.31 8.89
N LEU A 235 -15.10 20.25 8.07
CA LEU A 235 -13.92 19.48 7.70
C LEU A 235 -12.92 20.33 6.91
N ARG A 236 -13.39 21.07 5.90
CA ARG A 236 -12.49 21.92 5.08
C ARG A 236 -11.77 22.96 5.91
N GLU A 237 -12.46 23.57 6.87
CA GLU A 237 -11.84 24.52 7.81
C GLU A 237 -10.80 23.84 8.72
N ALA A 238 -11.08 22.62 9.19
CA ALA A 238 -10.18 21.90 10.07
C ALA A 238 -8.97 21.26 9.36
N GLU A 239 -9.08 20.95 8.06
CA GLU A 239 -8.10 20.20 7.27
C GLU A 239 -7.68 20.92 5.96
N PRO A 240 -7.20 22.18 6.01
CA PRO A 240 -6.85 22.95 4.81
C PRO A 240 -5.67 22.35 4.02
N HIS A 241 -4.90 21.44 4.62
CA HIS A 241 -3.82 20.73 3.94
C HIS A 241 -4.34 19.69 2.94
N VAL A 242 -5.52 19.12 3.18
CA VAL A 242 -6.15 18.16 2.26
C VAL A 242 -6.56 18.85 0.96
N GLU A 243 -7.03 20.10 1.02
CA GLU A 243 -7.30 20.91 -0.17
C GLU A 243 -6.04 21.10 -1.03
N LYS A 244 -4.93 21.55 -0.43
CA LYS A 244 -3.65 21.70 -1.12
C LYS A 244 -3.15 20.39 -1.73
N LEU A 245 -3.40 19.26 -1.06
CA LEU A 245 -3.04 17.95 -1.57
C LEU A 245 -3.87 17.58 -2.79
N PHE A 246 -5.19 17.81 -2.80
CA PHE A 246 -6.02 17.58 -3.98
C PHE A 246 -5.64 18.52 -5.13
N ASP A 247 -5.31 19.78 -4.84
CA ASP A 247 -4.79 20.71 -5.85
C ASP A 247 -3.50 20.18 -6.49
N LEU A 248 -2.59 19.63 -5.68
CA LEU A 248 -1.38 18.99 -6.19
C LEU A 248 -1.70 17.73 -7.00
N ILE A 249 -2.49 16.79 -6.46
CA ILE A 249 -2.83 15.52 -7.12
C ILE A 249 -3.49 15.77 -8.48
N LEU A 250 -4.37 16.75 -8.58
CA LEU A 250 -5.06 17.11 -9.81
C LEU A 250 -4.20 17.98 -10.76
N SER A 251 -2.97 18.36 -10.35
CA SER A 251 -2.08 19.19 -11.14
C SER A 251 -1.27 18.38 -12.18
N PRO A 252 -0.88 19.00 -13.31
CA PRO A 252 0.05 18.38 -14.25
C PRO A 252 1.43 18.08 -13.66
N VAL A 253 1.86 18.82 -12.63
CA VAL A 253 3.15 18.64 -11.96
C VAL A 253 3.19 17.29 -11.26
N PHE A 254 2.12 16.93 -10.54
CA PHE A 254 2.00 15.62 -9.89
C PHE A 254 2.01 14.48 -10.92
N HIS A 255 1.22 14.58 -11.98
CA HIS A 255 1.20 13.56 -13.05
C HIS A 255 2.60 13.35 -13.64
N LYS A 256 3.32 14.43 -13.96
CA LYS A 256 4.69 14.35 -14.47
C LYS A 256 5.64 13.67 -13.46
N ALA A 257 5.48 13.96 -12.17
CA ALA A 257 6.27 13.33 -11.12
C ALA A 257 5.98 11.82 -11.01
N VAL A 258 4.70 11.41 -11.06
CA VAL A 258 4.31 9.99 -11.03
C VAL A 258 4.85 9.25 -12.24
N PHE A 259 4.77 9.81 -13.45
CA PHE A 259 5.38 9.20 -14.64
C PHE A 259 6.89 9.02 -14.51
N SER A 260 7.61 10.05 -14.06
CA SER A 260 9.05 9.95 -13.81
C SER A 260 9.39 8.91 -12.74
N TRP A 261 8.55 8.79 -11.70
CA TRP A 261 8.70 7.75 -10.69
C TRP A 261 8.46 6.34 -11.26
N GLN A 262 7.43 6.16 -12.08
CA GLN A 262 7.14 4.87 -12.73
C GLN A 262 8.30 4.41 -13.60
N GLU A 263 8.94 5.31 -14.37
CA GLU A 263 10.11 4.99 -15.18
C GLU A 263 11.28 4.49 -14.32
N LYS A 264 11.52 5.13 -13.17
CA LYS A 264 12.59 4.76 -12.23
C LYS A 264 12.32 3.42 -11.56
N VAL A 265 11.08 3.18 -11.13
CA VAL A 265 10.67 1.88 -10.56
C VAL A 265 10.76 0.78 -11.60
N ARG A 266 10.32 1.03 -12.84
CA ARG A 266 10.45 0.07 -13.94
C ARG A 266 11.91 -0.28 -14.19
N TRP A 267 12.79 0.72 -14.24
CA TRP A 267 14.22 0.51 -14.38
C TRP A 267 14.79 -0.36 -13.24
N LEU A 268 14.40 -0.08 -11.99
CA LEU A 268 14.83 -0.90 -10.84
C LEU A 268 14.38 -2.35 -10.98
N LEU A 269 13.11 -2.58 -11.32
CA LEU A 269 12.59 -3.94 -11.50
C LEU A 269 13.32 -4.68 -12.63
N GLN A 270 13.65 -3.98 -13.71
CA GLN A 270 14.45 -4.51 -14.82
C GLN A 270 15.85 -4.93 -14.38
N VAL A 271 16.54 -4.09 -13.59
CA VAL A 271 17.84 -4.43 -13.00
C VAL A 271 17.73 -5.64 -12.07
N THR A 272 16.71 -5.67 -11.20
CA THR A 272 16.51 -6.79 -10.26
C THR A 272 16.27 -8.11 -10.99
N VAL A 273 15.37 -8.13 -11.98
CA VAL A 273 15.10 -9.33 -12.80
C VAL A 273 16.34 -9.77 -13.55
N TRP A 274 17.08 -8.83 -14.17
CA TRP A 274 18.32 -9.14 -14.86
C TRP A 274 19.34 -9.77 -13.91
N ARG A 275 19.56 -9.21 -12.72
CA ARG A 275 20.49 -9.76 -11.70
C ARG A 275 20.07 -11.13 -11.18
N GLN A 276 18.77 -11.35 -10.97
CA GLN A 276 18.27 -12.64 -10.49
C GLN A 276 18.48 -13.74 -11.54
N LEU A 277 18.15 -13.44 -12.80
CA LEU A 277 18.38 -14.37 -13.90
C LEU A 277 19.87 -14.58 -14.16
N GLN A 278 20.73 -13.63 -13.76
CA GLN A 278 22.18 -13.81 -13.79
C GLN A 278 22.75 -14.79 -12.77
N LYS A 279 22.02 -15.10 -11.70
CA LYS A 279 22.50 -16.05 -10.68
C LYS A 279 22.09 -17.49 -10.96
N GLY A 280 21.17 -17.70 -11.91
CA GLY A 280 20.71 -19.03 -12.31
C GLY A 280 21.41 -19.57 -13.56
N ASP A 281 21.33 -20.89 -13.77
CA ASP A 281 21.83 -21.59 -14.98
C ASP A 281 21.14 -21.13 -16.29
N ASP A 282 20.08 -20.30 -16.20
CA ASP A 282 19.33 -19.74 -17.34
C ASP A 282 20.14 -18.76 -18.23
N LEU A 283 21.33 -18.33 -17.77
CA LEU A 283 22.20 -17.38 -18.44
C LEU A 283 22.97 -17.95 -19.64
N GLU A 284 23.34 -19.23 -19.62
CA GLU A 284 24.40 -19.71 -20.53
C GLU A 284 24.00 -19.66 -22.01
N THR A 285 22.71 -19.60 -22.35
CA THR A 285 22.28 -19.61 -23.75
C THR A 285 20.94 -18.91 -24.02
N PHE A 286 20.79 -17.59 -23.77
CA PHE A 286 19.77 -16.86 -24.54
C PHE A 286 20.25 -16.70 -26.00
N GLY A 287 20.12 -17.77 -26.78
CA GLY A 287 20.47 -17.81 -28.20
C GLY A 287 21.93 -17.49 -28.53
N GLY A 288 22.86 -17.60 -27.57
CA GLY A 288 24.27 -17.19 -27.75
C GLY A 288 24.48 -15.67 -27.81
N THR A 289 23.50 -14.88 -27.37
CA THR A 289 23.57 -13.41 -27.35
C THR A 289 24.11 -12.93 -26.00
N ASP A 290 25.06 -11.99 -26.04
CA ASP A 290 25.59 -11.37 -24.82
C ASP A 290 24.52 -10.54 -24.11
N LEU A 291 24.05 -11.01 -22.94
CA LEU A 291 23.02 -10.33 -22.14
C LEU A 291 23.47 -8.98 -21.58
N ARG A 292 24.77 -8.66 -21.61
CA ARG A 292 25.28 -7.32 -21.30
C ARG A 292 24.85 -6.30 -22.36
N SER A 293 24.59 -6.74 -23.60
CA SER A 293 24.10 -5.89 -24.70
C SER A 293 22.59 -5.58 -24.62
N ALA A 294 21.89 -6.17 -23.64
CA ALA A 294 20.53 -5.78 -23.30
C ALA A 294 20.45 -4.40 -22.62
N TRP A 295 21.59 -3.75 -22.39
CA TRP A 295 21.72 -2.41 -21.81
C TRP A 295 22.46 -1.48 -22.78
N THR A 296 22.19 -0.18 -22.65
CA THR A 296 22.78 0.91 -23.42
C THR A 296 23.44 1.91 -22.46
N PRO A 297 24.77 2.10 -22.51
CA PRO A 297 25.72 1.28 -23.27
C PRO A 297 25.78 -0.17 -22.74
N PRO A 298 26.33 -1.12 -23.52
CA PRO A 298 26.52 -2.50 -23.05
C PRO A 298 27.31 -2.54 -21.73
N LEU A 299 26.91 -3.42 -20.82
CA LEU A 299 27.59 -3.55 -19.53
C LEU A 299 29.01 -4.12 -19.69
N PRO A 300 29.99 -3.65 -18.89
CA PRO A 300 31.32 -4.25 -18.86
C PRO A 300 31.30 -5.65 -18.21
N GLU A 301 32.41 -6.38 -18.31
CA GLU A 301 32.50 -7.76 -17.77
C GLU A 301 32.35 -7.80 -16.25
N GLU A 302 32.89 -6.80 -15.56
CA GLU A 302 32.82 -6.63 -14.11
C GLU A 302 32.00 -5.38 -13.82
N GLN A 303 30.74 -5.55 -13.40
CA GLN A 303 29.87 -4.44 -12.99
C GLN A 303 29.11 -4.79 -11.72
N GLU A 304 29.58 -4.28 -10.57
CA GLU A 304 28.93 -4.53 -9.28
C GLU A 304 27.71 -3.61 -9.04
N LEU A 305 27.77 -2.37 -9.54
CA LEU A 305 26.76 -1.33 -9.28
C LEU A 305 26.19 -0.78 -10.57
N MET A 306 24.87 -0.81 -10.73
CA MET A 306 24.20 -0.18 -11.88
C MET A 306 23.57 1.14 -11.45
N GLN A 307 23.75 2.17 -12.27
CA GLN A 307 23.11 3.48 -12.09
C GLN A 307 22.27 3.82 -13.32
N MET A 308 21.10 4.41 -13.09
CA MET A 308 20.10 4.66 -14.15
C MET A 308 20.56 5.70 -15.17
N ASP A 309 21.35 6.68 -14.76
CA ASP A 309 21.94 7.70 -15.65
C ASP A 309 23.09 7.16 -16.51
N GLN A 310 23.63 6.00 -16.14
CA GLN A 310 24.73 5.36 -16.84
C GLN A 310 24.26 4.24 -17.77
N PHE A 311 23.26 3.45 -17.35
CA PHE A 311 22.81 2.27 -18.07
C PHE A 311 21.29 2.26 -18.21
N MET A 312 20.79 2.29 -19.44
CA MET A 312 19.37 2.16 -19.74
C MET A 312 19.09 0.82 -20.43
N PRO A 313 17.94 0.17 -20.18
CA PRO A 313 17.52 -1.00 -20.94
C PRO A 313 17.50 -0.71 -22.44
N ASN A 314 18.12 -1.57 -23.23
CA ASN A 314 17.96 -1.58 -24.67
C ASN A 314 16.64 -2.28 -25.01
N GLU A 315 15.51 -1.56 -25.02
CA GLU A 315 14.17 -2.13 -25.21
C GLU A 315 14.00 -2.90 -26.54
N GLU A 316 14.86 -2.65 -27.52
CA GLU A 316 14.88 -3.38 -28.79
C GLU A 316 15.47 -4.78 -28.66
N HIS A 317 16.30 -5.02 -27.63
CA HIS A 317 16.97 -6.29 -27.40
C HIS A 317 15.93 -7.41 -27.13
N PRO A 318 15.94 -8.51 -27.91
CA PRO A 318 14.89 -9.55 -27.84
C PRO A 318 14.70 -10.15 -26.45
N TRP A 319 15.78 -10.26 -25.66
CA TRP A 319 15.72 -10.78 -24.29
C TRP A 319 14.67 -10.09 -23.40
N TRP A 320 14.46 -8.78 -23.53
CA TRP A 320 13.45 -8.09 -22.72
C TRP A 320 12.05 -8.62 -23.01
N ARG A 321 11.65 -8.67 -24.28
CA ARG A 321 10.32 -9.09 -24.72
C ARG A 321 10.08 -10.59 -24.62
N GLU A 322 11.10 -11.40 -24.96
CA GLU A 322 10.95 -12.84 -25.03
C GLU A 322 11.11 -13.52 -23.67
N HIS A 323 11.88 -12.93 -22.75
CA HIS A 323 12.22 -13.58 -21.46
C HIS A 323 11.97 -12.71 -20.24
N ALA A 324 12.38 -11.44 -20.21
CA ALA A 324 12.29 -10.65 -18.98
C ALA A 324 10.87 -10.18 -18.64
N GLU A 325 10.07 -9.84 -19.65
CA GLU A 325 8.71 -9.27 -19.48
C GLU A 325 7.78 -10.13 -18.64
N ARG A 326 7.91 -11.47 -18.69
CA ARG A 326 7.09 -12.38 -17.86
C ARG A 326 7.43 -12.34 -16.37
N TYR A 327 8.60 -11.82 -16.01
CA TYR A 327 9.08 -11.72 -14.62
C TYR A 327 9.01 -10.30 -14.06
N ILE A 328 8.94 -9.28 -14.92
CA ILE A 328 8.86 -7.88 -14.49
C ILE A 328 7.41 -7.60 -14.06
N PRO A 329 7.16 -7.30 -12.78
CA PRO A 329 5.80 -7.00 -12.32
C PRO A 329 5.27 -5.71 -12.98
N GLN A 330 3.99 -5.71 -13.32
CA GLN A 330 3.32 -4.48 -13.76
C GLN A 330 3.05 -3.57 -12.55
N VAL A 331 3.58 -2.36 -12.58
CA VAL A 331 3.35 -1.35 -11.55
C VAL A 331 2.22 -0.41 -11.95
N VAL A 332 1.19 -0.35 -11.12
CA VAL A 332 0.03 0.54 -11.31
C VAL A 332 -0.01 1.54 -10.16
N PRO A 333 0.46 2.78 -10.34
CA PRO A 333 0.38 3.80 -9.31
C PRO A 333 -1.07 4.21 -9.06
N GLN A 334 -1.43 4.24 -7.79
CA GLN A 334 -2.77 4.60 -7.34
C GLN A 334 -2.67 5.54 -6.14
N ILE A 335 -3.67 6.41 -6.01
CA ILE A 335 -3.89 7.23 -4.83
C ILE A 335 -4.76 6.42 -3.87
N MET A 336 -4.24 6.16 -2.68
CA MET A 336 -4.99 5.53 -1.61
C MET A 336 -5.75 6.59 -0.81
N VAL A 337 -7.02 6.33 -0.55
CA VAL A 337 -7.91 7.22 0.19
C VAL A 337 -8.62 6.43 1.28
N ARG A 338 -8.64 6.99 2.49
CA ARG A 338 -9.26 6.36 3.65
C ARG A 338 -10.48 7.14 4.12
N LEU A 339 -11.55 6.43 4.43
CA LEU A 339 -12.72 6.95 5.11
C LEU A 339 -12.49 6.95 6.61
N CYS A 340 -12.78 8.08 7.26
CA CYS A 340 -12.82 8.20 8.72
C CYS A 340 -14.19 8.73 9.17
N ASP A 341 -14.95 7.93 9.90
CA ASP A 341 -16.29 8.30 10.44
C ASP A 341 -16.25 8.84 11.88
N ASN A 342 -15.06 8.98 12.45
CA ASN A 342 -14.89 9.30 13.87
C ASN A 342 -14.90 10.80 14.19
N GLU A 343 -14.99 11.67 13.19
CA GLU A 343 -14.91 13.13 13.34
C GLU A 343 -13.62 13.58 14.07
N CYS A 344 -12.48 12.94 13.79
CA CYS A 344 -11.22 13.20 14.51
C CYS A 344 -10.74 14.66 14.44
N TYR A 345 -11.24 15.42 13.47
CA TYR A 345 -11.00 16.87 13.35
C TYR A 345 -11.52 17.70 14.53
N ARG A 346 -12.54 17.21 15.26
CA ARG A 346 -13.13 17.88 16.43
C ARG A 346 -12.20 17.76 17.63
N GLU A 347 -11.93 18.87 18.30
CA GLU A 347 -11.00 18.95 19.44
C GLU A 347 -11.28 17.92 20.54
N GLU A 348 -12.56 17.71 20.86
CA GLU A 348 -13.04 16.73 21.86
C GLU A 348 -12.75 15.26 21.50
N ARG A 349 -12.53 14.98 20.22
CA ARG A 349 -12.30 13.64 19.65
C ARG A 349 -10.93 13.46 19.05
N ARG A 350 -10.12 14.53 19.01
CA ARG A 350 -8.69 14.41 18.76
C ARG A 350 -8.18 13.43 19.79
N SER A 351 -7.36 12.49 19.35
CA SER A 351 -6.57 11.75 20.32
C SER A 351 -5.88 12.81 21.17
N GLU A 352 -6.06 12.79 22.50
CA GLU A 352 -5.01 13.31 23.36
C GLU A 352 -3.74 12.75 22.74
N MET A 353 -2.77 13.60 22.39
CA MET A 353 -1.46 13.10 22.01
C MET A 353 -1.04 12.22 23.17
N LEU A 354 -1.23 10.91 23.03
CA LEU A 354 -0.68 9.92 23.93
C LEU A 354 0.81 10.06 23.66
N GLY A 355 1.41 10.99 24.41
CA GLY A 355 2.85 11.20 24.43
C GLY A 355 3.46 9.82 24.62
N GLU A 356 4.30 9.44 23.67
CA GLU A 356 4.96 8.14 23.65
C GLU A 356 4.00 7.00 24.02
N VAL A 357 3.25 6.49 23.04
CA VAL A 357 2.74 5.12 23.18
C VAL A 357 3.96 4.21 23.28
N TRP A 358 4.40 4.00 24.52
CA TRP A 358 5.24 2.89 24.91
C TRP A 358 4.46 1.64 24.54
N PHE A 359 4.85 1.03 23.43
CA PHE A 359 4.40 -0.30 23.07
C PHE A 359 4.55 -1.20 24.30
N PRO A 360 3.56 -2.05 24.63
CA PRO A 360 3.70 -2.99 25.73
C PRO A 360 5.02 -3.74 25.57
N ASN A 361 5.76 -3.91 26.67
CA ASN A 361 7.09 -4.56 26.75
C ASN A 361 7.18 -5.99 26.15
N HIS A 362 6.13 -6.48 25.51
CA HIS A 362 6.12 -7.70 24.70
C HIS A 362 6.51 -7.48 23.23
N MET A 363 6.57 -6.23 22.74
CA MET A 363 7.10 -5.88 21.41
C MET A 363 8.56 -5.37 21.44
N VAL A 364 9.23 -5.43 22.59
CA VAL A 364 10.69 -5.26 22.64
C VAL A 364 11.31 -6.56 22.16
N CYS A 365 11.54 -6.67 20.85
CA CYS A 365 12.56 -7.57 20.36
C CYS A 365 13.86 -7.14 21.06
N LYS A 366 14.33 -7.96 22.01
CA LYS A 366 15.66 -7.80 22.59
C LYS A 366 16.64 -7.93 21.43
N VAL A 367 16.97 -6.83 20.77
CA VAL A 367 18.21 -6.68 20.03
C VAL A 367 19.30 -6.83 21.07
N ARG A 368 19.69 -8.08 21.33
CA ARG A 368 20.93 -8.40 22.01
C ARG A 368 22.00 -7.74 21.17
N LYS A 369 22.55 -6.62 21.67
CA LYS A 369 23.86 -6.13 21.26
C LYS A 369 24.79 -7.35 21.20
N ARG A 370 25.13 -7.81 19.99
CA ARG A 370 26.20 -8.77 19.78
C ARG A 370 27.49 -8.04 20.14
N VAL A 371 27.86 -8.16 21.41
CA VAL A 371 29.24 -7.96 21.84
C VAL A 371 30.04 -9.05 21.13
N LEU A 372 31.06 -8.62 20.40
CA LEU A 372 32.08 -9.45 19.78
C LEU A 372 32.57 -10.56 20.72
N GLY A 373 32.63 -11.78 20.19
CA GLY A 373 33.42 -12.88 20.74
C GLY A 373 32.62 -14.04 21.32
N ARG A 374 32.37 -15.05 20.47
CA ARG A 374 32.79 -16.46 20.68
C ARG A 374 32.25 -17.34 19.55
N ILE A 375 33.18 -18.06 18.93
CA ILE A 375 32.94 -19.13 17.95
C ILE A 375 32.26 -20.29 18.68
N ILE A 376 31.16 -20.80 18.13
CA ILE A 376 30.61 -22.12 18.45
C ILE A 376 30.46 -22.84 17.10
N PRO A 377 31.06 -24.03 16.90
CA PRO A 377 30.94 -24.76 15.65
C PRO A 377 29.57 -25.43 15.57
N TRP A 378 28.87 -25.25 14.45
CA TRP A 378 27.65 -26.00 14.15
C TRP A 378 28.02 -27.10 13.15
N ALA A 379 27.99 -28.35 13.64
CA ALA A 379 27.97 -29.56 12.83
C ALA A 379 26.55 -30.11 12.89
N GLY A 380 25.94 -30.39 11.75
CA GLY A 380 24.59 -30.94 11.69
C GLY A 380 23.93 -30.78 10.32
N GLU A 381 24.51 -31.46 9.33
CA GLU A 381 23.90 -32.06 8.12
C GLU A 381 22.54 -31.52 7.62
N LEU A 382 22.62 -30.87 6.46
CA LEU A 382 21.52 -30.67 5.51
C LEU A 382 21.07 -32.03 4.93
N THR A 383 19.76 -32.24 4.83
CA THR A 383 19.19 -33.17 3.84
C THR A 383 18.07 -32.48 3.05
N PRO A 384 17.88 -32.85 1.77
CA PRO A 384 17.14 -32.06 0.78
C PRO A 384 15.64 -32.40 0.80
N TRP A 385 14.80 -31.39 0.56
CA TRP A 385 13.38 -31.57 0.32
C TRP A 385 13.15 -31.83 -1.18
N ASP A 386 12.76 -33.07 -1.49
CA ASP A 386 12.11 -33.44 -2.75
C ASP A 386 10.61 -33.67 -2.48
N HIS A 387 9.81 -33.15 -3.42
CA HIS A 387 8.36 -33.31 -3.68
C HIS A 387 7.37 -32.31 -3.07
#